data_AF-A0A4R6WG63-F1
#
_entry.id   AF-A0A4R6WG63-F1
#
_cell.length_a   1.000
_cell.length_b   1.000
_cell.length_c   1.000
_cell.angle_alpha   90.00
_cell.angle_beta   90.00
_cell.angle_gamma   90.00
#
_symmetry.space_group_name_H-M   'P 1'
#
loop_
_entity.id
_entity.type
_entity.pdbx_description
1 polymer ?
#
loop_
_entity_poly.entity_id
_entity_poly.type
_entity_poly.pdbx_seq_one_letter_code
_entity_poly.pdbx_strand_id
1 'polypeptide(L)'
;MGYSSLAACIADLEQHGHLIRVKEEVDPYLEMAAIHMRVFDAEGPALLFENVKGSEFPAVSNLFGTLDRSKFMFRDTLAHIKKLVDVKMDPTAVLKNPFQYIGSSAVALGALPWKKKSNAPILYGKTQISKLPQIVNWPMDGGAFVTMPQVYTEDISKPGVMKSNLGMYRIQLSGNDYIQDQEIGLHYQLHRGIGVHQQKANALGKPLKVSIFVGGPPSHPLSAVMPLPEGLSEMIFAGALGNRRFRYFYDDEGFCISADADFVITGTVYPNENKPEGPFGDHIGYYSLTHPFPLMRVHNVYHKKDPIWSFTVVGRPPQEDTSFGALIHEITGSAIPKEIAGLKAVHAVDPAGVHPLLFAIGRESYTPYQEVDRPQEILTIANQILGKNQLSLAKYLFITADEDNPQLDIHDIPGYMSHVLERIDLTRDLHFYTNTTIDTLDYSGDGLNAGSKVVFAAAGSKKRTLLTEIPAHFELPRPFNKAKLALPGVLVLEGAVFTTYEEEQAVLAAWCEAAKGVDFGGIAMLVLADDAGFAAENVNNFVWTTFTKSNPAFDIYGVGSFIRFKHWGCTGPVIIDARRKPHHAPDLIKDETVERHIDRLGAKGGSLYGII
;
A
#
# COMPACT_ATOMS: atom_id res chain seq x y z
N MET A 1 -17.85 -14.97 -17.83
CA MET A 1 -16.76 -15.90 -18.10
C MET A 1 -15.69 -15.68 -17.05
N GLY A 2 -15.35 -16.71 -16.29
CA GLY A 2 -14.25 -16.64 -15.33
C GLY A 2 -13.01 -17.31 -15.89
N TYR A 3 -11.82 -16.76 -15.66
CA TYR A 3 -10.59 -17.39 -16.15
C TYR A 3 -10.31 -18.69 -15.39
N SER A 4 -10.03 -19.77 -16.13
CA SER A 4 -9.69 -21.07 -15.53
C SER A 4 -8.22 -21.22 -15.15
N SER A 5 -7.35 -20.32 -15.63
CA SER A 5 -5.90 -20.29 -15.40
C SER A 5 -5.33 -18.93 -15.74
N LEU A 6 -4.10 -18.65 -15.32
CA LEU A 6 -3.35 -17.45 -15.71
C LEU A 6 -3.17 -17.35 -17.24
N ALA A 7 -2.78 -18.45 -17.88
CA ALA A 7 -2.61 -18.53 -19.33
C ALA A 7 -3.88 -18.14 -20.10
N ALA A 8 -5.06 -18.52 -19.61
CA ALA A 8 -6.34 -18.13 -20.22
C ALA A 8 -6.60 -16.62 -20.09
N CYS A 9 -6.20 -16.01 -18.96
CA CYS A 9 -6.26 -14.55 -18.79
C CYS A 9 -5.31 -13.85 -19.77
N ILE A 10 -4.05 -14.27 -19.84
CA ILE A 10 -3.05 -13.69 -20.74
C ILE A 10 -3.51 -13.75 -22.20
N ALA A 11 -4.03 -14.90 -22.64
CA ALA A 11 -4.53 -15.04 -24.02
C ALA A 11 -5.69 -14.07 -24.32
N ASP A 12 -6.61 -13.87 -23.36
CA ASP A 12 -7.72 -12.93 -23.51
C ASP A 12 -7.25 -11.47 -23.49
N LEU A 13 -6.28 -11.12 -22.62
CA LEU A 13 -5.68 -9.79 -22.61
C LEU A 13 -4.94 -9.49 -23.92
N GLU A 14 -4.17 -10.45 -24.45
CA GLU A 14 -3.46 -10.31 -25.72
C GLU A 14 -4.43 -10.11 -26.88
N GLN A 15 -5.51 -10.92 -26.94
CA GLN A 15 -6.53 -10.81 -27.98
C GLN A 15 -7.20 -9.42 -28.02
N HIS A 16 -7.28 -8.75 -26.88
CA HIS A 16 -7.93 -7.44 -26.75
C HIS A 16 -6.93 -6.26 -26.64
N GLY A 17 -5.65 -6.49 -26.92
CA GLY A 17 -4.63 -5.42 -26.91
C GLY A 17 -4.25 -4.92 -25.52
N HIS A 18 -4.59 -5.65 -24.46
CA HIS A 18 -4.23 -5.35 -23.08
C HIS A 18 -2.93 -6.04 -22.63
N LEU A 19 -2.26 -6.81 -23.48
CA LEU A 19 -1.00 -7.48 -23.19
C LEU A 19 -0.04 -7.40 -24.38
N ILE A 20 1.25 -7.22 -24.07
CA ILE A 20 2.34 -7.31 -25.03
C ILE A 20 3.36 -8.36 -24.60
N ARG A 21 3.99 -9.01 -25.58
CA ARG A 21 5.03 -10.02 -25.37
C ARG A 21 6.41 -9.38 -25.54
N VAL A 22 7.26 -9.52 -24.54
CA VAL A 22 8.68 -9.18 -24.59
C VAL A 22 9.45 -10.43 -24.96
N LYS A 23 9.95 -10.47 -26.20
CA LYS A 23 10.60 -11.65 -26.80
C LYS A 23 12.10 -11.69 -26.56
N GLU A 24 12.69 -10.52 -26.37
CA GLU A 24 14.09 -10.35 -26.06
C GLU A 24 14.43 -11.04 -24.73
N GLU A 25 15.67 -11.51 -24.60
CA GLU A 25 16.18 -11.93 -23.29
C GLU A 25 16.26 -10.71 -22.37
N VAL A 26 15.66 -10.83 -21.18
CA VAL A 26 15.65 -9.80 -20.14
C VAL A 26 16.25 -10.36 -18.87
N ASP A 27 17.09 -9.58 -18.22
CA ASP A 27 17.70 -9.94 -16.94
C ASP A 27 16.67 -9.78 -15.79
N PRO A 28 16.40 -10.82 -14.98
CA PRO A 28 15.53 -10.66 -13.81
C PRO A 28 16.16 -9.75 -12.74
N TYR A 29 17.47 -9.49 -12.79
CA TYR A 29 18.11 -8.47 -11.98
C TYR A 29 17.84 -7.07 -12.58
N LEU A 30 16.97 -6.31 -11.92
CA LEU A 30 16.61 -4.92 -12.21
C LEU A 30 15.90 -4.65 -13.55
N GLU A 31 16.28 -5.30 -14.65
CA GLU A 31 15.73 -4.96 -15.98
C GLU A 31 14.22 -5.23 -16.06
N MET A 32 13.77 -6.41 -15.62
CA MET A 32 12.34 -6.73 -15.60
C MET A 32 11.51 -5.72 -14.79
N ALA A 33 12.07 -5.25 -13.67
CA ALA A 33 11.39 -4.29 -12.80
C ALA A 33 11.37 -2.89 -13.40
N ALA A 34 12.48 -2.43 -13.97
CA ALA A 34 12.56 -1.14 -14.64
C ALA A 34 11.67 -1.08 -15.91
N ILE A 35 11.60 -2.17 -16.68
CA ILE A 35 10.66 -2.29 -17.80
C ILE A 35 9.22 -2.19 -17.31
N HIS A 36 8.87 -2.94 -16.26
CA HIS A 36 7.54 -2.89 -15.66
C HIS A 36 7.17 -1.46 -15.23
N MET A 37 8.05 -0.78 -14.49
CA MET A 37 7.79 0.58 -14.01
C MET A 37 7.61 1.57 -15.16
N ARG A 38 8.45 1.54 -16.20
CA ARG A 38 8.28 2.44 -17.36
C ARG A 38 6.96 2.20 -18.10
N VAL A 39 6.58 0.94 -18.27
CA VAL A 39 5.30 0.59 -18.92
C VAL A 39 4.12 0.98 -18.03
N PHE A 40 4.23 0.85 -16.71
CA PHE A 40 3.22 1.34 -15.78
C PHE A 40 3.09 2.86 -15.82
N ASP A 41 4.21 3.59 -15.77
CA ASP A 41 4.27 5.06 -15.87
C ASP A 41 3.64 5.57 -17.18
N ALA A 42 3.74 4.78 -18.26
CA ALA A 42 3.12 5.05 -19.57
C ALA A 42 1.66 4.53 -19.69
N GLU A 43 1.04 4.07 -18.61
CA GLU A 43 -0.30 3.44 -18.58
C GLU A 43 -0.45 2.26 -19.57
N GLY A 44 0.66 1.57 -19.84
CA GLY A 44 0.77 0.54 -20.85
C GLY A 44 0.11 -0.81 -20.50
N PRO A 45 0.22 -1.78 -21.43
CA PRO A 45 -0.39 -3.11 -21.28
C PRO A 45 0.33 -3.99 -20.24
N ALA A 46 -0.29 -5.13 -19.92
CA ALA A 46 0.39 -6.20 -19.20
C ALA A 46 1.58 -6.73 -20.02
N LEU A 47 2.59 -7.26 -19.34
CA LEU A 47 3.86 -7.70 -19.95
C LEU A 47 4.04 -9.20 -19.77
N LEU A 48 4.17 -9.94 -20.87
CA LEU A 48 4.64 -11.33 -20.85
C LEU A 48 6.10 -11.40 -21.31
N PHE A 49 7.00 -11.71 -20.39
CA PHE A 49 8.42 -11.96 -20.65
C PHE A 49 8.60 -13.42 -21.04
N GLU A 50 8.93 -13.67 -22.31
CA GLU A 50 9.07 -15.03 -22.84
C GLU A 50 10.43 -15.65 -22.55
N ASN A 51 11.49 -14.83 -22.46
CA ASN A 51 12.84 -15.27 -22.21
C ASN A 51 13.45 -14.55 -20.99
N VAL A 52 13.35 -15.17 -19.82
CA VAL A 52 13.93 -14.67 -18.57
C VAL A 52 15.30 -15.32 -18.39
N LYS A 53 16.35 -14.49 -18.38
CA LYS A 53 17.73 -14.97 -18.24
C LYS A 53 17.89 -15.81 -16.97
N GLY A 54 18.41 -17.02 -17.13
CA GLY A 54 18.66 -17.94 -16.02
C GLY A 54 17.44 -18.68 -15.47
N SER A 55 16.24 -18.47 -16.03
CA SER A 55 15.04 -19.23 -15.68
C SER A 55 14.53 -20.09 -16.84
N GLU A 56 13.90 -21.20 -16.52
CA GLU A 56 13.25 -22.10 -17.48
C GLU A 56 11.80 -21.70 -17.76
N PHE A 57 11.29 -20.66 -17.06
CA PHE A 57 9.89 -20.30 -17.06
C PHE A 57 9.67 -18.84 -17.51
N PRO A 58 8.63 -18.58 -18.31
CA PRO A 58 8.22 -17.22 -18.64
C PRO A 58 7.61 -16.54 -17.41
N ALA A 59 7.60 -15.21 -17.43
CA ALA A 59 7.04 -14.40 -16.35
C ALA A 59 6.05 -13.36 -16.88
N VAL A 60 5.05 -13.01 -16.08
CA VAL A 60 4.08 -11.96 -16.39
C VAL A 60 4.04 -10.94 -15.28
N SER A 61 3.94 -9.67 -15.66
CA SER A 61 3.70 -8.57 -14.72
C SER A 61 2.75 -7.53 -15.29
N ASN A 62 2.44 -6.53 -14.47
CA ASN A 62 1.55 -5.42 -14.85
C ASN A 62 0.14 -5.90 -15.23
N LEU A 63 -0.32 -7.03 -14.68
CA LEU A 63 -1.65 -7.58 -14.95
C LEU A 63 -2.75 -6.60 -14.51
N PHE A 64 -2.58 -5.99 -13.35
CA PHE A 64 -3.51 -5.09 -12.68
C PHE A 64 -3.13 -3.62 -12.81
N GLY A 65 -2.04 -3.26 -13.50
CA GLY A 65 -1.52 -1.89 -13.47
C GLY A 65 -2.34 -0.81 -14.18
N THR A 66 -3.56 -1.11 -14.65
CA THR A 66 -4.57 -0.07 -14.85
C THR A 66 -5.91 -0.54 -14.29
N LEU A 67 -6.69 0.41 -13.77
CA LEU A 67 -8.04 0.12 -13.26
C LEU A 67 -8.95 -0.44 -14.37
N ASP A 68 -8.83 0.05 -15.60
CA ASP A 68 -9.63 -0.42 -16.72
C ASP A 68 -9.29 -1.85 -17.13
N ARG A 69 -8.00 -2.22 -17.13
CA ARG A 69 -7.58 -3.61 -17.37
C ARG A 69 -8.05 -4.54 -16.25
N SER A 70 -7.98 -4.06 -15.00
CA SER A 70 -8.54 -4.76 -13.85
C SER A 70 -10.05 -4.98 -13.98
N LYS A 71 -10.82 -3.94 -14.35
CA LYS A 71 -12.25 -4.05 -14.63
C LYS A 71 -12.53 -4.99 -15.80
N PHE A 72 -11.70 -4.97 -16.84
CA PHE A 72 -11.80 -5.87 -17.97
C PHE A 72 -11.62 -7.33 -17.56
N MET A 73 -10.61 -7.65 -16.74
CA MET A 73 -10.39 -9.02 -16.24
C MET A 73 -11.58 -9.56 -15.44
N PHE A 74 -12.31 -8.71 -14.72
CA PHE A 74 -13.47 -9.10 -13.91
C PHE A 74 -14.81 -8.64 -14.48
N ARG A 75 -14.87 -8.30 -15.77
CA ARG A 75 -16.05 -7.69 -16.43
C ARG A 75 -17.35 -8.46 -16.24
N ASP A 76 -17.24 -9.79 -16.11
CA ASP A 76 -18.39 -10.68 -15.99
C ASP A 76 -18.86 -10.91 -14.54
N THR A 77 -18.07 -10.50 -13.55
CA THR A 77 -18.34 -10.78 -12.12
C THR A 77 -18.39 -9.53 -11.26
N LEU A 78 -17.73 -8.43 -11.66
CA LEU A 78 -17.58 -7.23 -10.84
C LEU A 78 -18.93 -6.68 -10.35
N ALA A 79 -19.91 -6.53 -11.25
CA ALA A 79 -21.24 -6.03 -10.89
C ALA A 79 -21.97 -6.95 -9.89
N HIS A 80 -21.75 -8.26 -9.99
CA HIS A 80 -22.35 -9.23 -9.06
C HIS A 80 -21.66 -9.21 -7.70
N ILE A 81 -20.33 -9.11 -7.68
CA ILE A 81 -19.53 -9.06 -6.46
C ILE A 81 -19.84 -7.81 -5.65
N LYS A 82 -19.95 -6.64 -6.29
CA LYS A 82 -20.40 -5.41 -5.61
C LYS A 82 -21.72 -5.61 -4.87
N LYS A 83 -22.72 -6.20 -5.56
CA LYS A 83 -24.01 -6.53 -4.93
C LYS A 83 -23.86 -7.50 -3.76
N LEU A 84 -23.03 -8.55 -3.87
CA LEU A 84 -22.82 -9.51 -2.78
C LEU A 84 -22.14 -8.87 -1.56
N VAL A 85 -21.15 -8.01 -1.80
CA VAL A 85 -20.48 -7.24 -0.74
C VAL A 85 -21.49 -6.31 -0.08
N ASP A 86 -22.29 -5.57 -0.85
CA ASP A 86 -23.34 -4.70 -0.33
C ASP A 86 -24.34 -5.46 0.56
N VAL A 87 -24.77 -6.67 0.15
CA VAL A 87 -25.68 -7.52 0.95
C VAL A 87 -25.04 -7.96 2.26
N LYS A 88 -23.77 -8.37 2.24
CA LYS A 88 -23.11 -8.84 3.45
C LYS A 88 -22.88 -7.68 4.44
N MET A 89 -22.64 -6.47 3.92
CA MET A 89 -22.43 -5.27 4.72
C MET A 89 -23.74 -4.64 5.22
N ASP A 90 -24.82 -4.71 4.44
CA ASP A 90 -26.16 -4.29 4.86
C ASP A 90 -27.20 -5.38 4.52
N PRO A 91 -27.40 -6.37 5.42
CA PRO A 91 -28.40 -7.41 5.24
C PRO A 91 -29.83 -6.88 5.09
N THR A 92 -30.10 -5.65 5.56
CA THR A 92 -31.43 -5.02 5.47
C THR A 92 -31.74 -4.48 4.08
N ALA A 93 -30.72 -4.22 3.25
CA ALA A 93 -30.88 -3.82 1.85
C ALA A 93 -31.62 -4.90 1.02
N VAL A 94 -31.41 -6.18 1.36
CA VAL A 94 -32.11 -7.32 0.74
C VAL A 94 -33.61 -7.31 1.03
N LEU A 95 -34.01 -6.91 2.24
CA LEU A 95 -35.42 -6.77 2.60
C LEU A 95 -36.11 -5.64 1.83
N LYS A 96 -35.37 -4.57 1.50
CA LYS A 96 -35.92 -3.39 0.80
C LYS A 96 -36.07 -3.62 -0.71
N ASN A 97 -35.16 -4.37 -1.34
CA ASN A 97 -35.16 -4.58 -2.80
C ASN A 97 -34.92 -6.06 -3.20
N PRO A 98 -35.80 -7.00 -2.83
CA PRO A 98 -35.58 -8.44 -3.00
C PRO A 98 -35.39 -8.87 -4.47
N PHE A 99 -36.05 -8.20 -5.41
CA PHE A 99 -35.96 -8.50 -6.84
C PHE A 99 -34.57 -8.19 -7.45
N GLN A 100 -33.78 -7.30 -6.85
CA GLN A 100 -32.44 -6.95 -7.33
C GLN A 100 -31.37 -8.00 -7.00
N TYR A 101 -31.68 -8.93 -6.09
CA TYR A 101 -30.78 -9.96 -5.56
C TYR A 101 -31.16 -11.39 -5.98
N ILE A 102 -32.19 -11.55 -6.83
CA ILE A 102 -32.56 -12.85 -7.42
C ILE A 102 -31.36 -13.40 -8.23
N GLY A 103 -30.91 -14.62 -7.89
CA GLY A 103 -29.77 -15.30 -8.53
C GLY A 103 -28.45 -15.29 -7.73
N SER A 104 -28.36 -14.52 -6.64
CA SER A 104 -27.19 -14.47 -5.73
C SER A 104 -26.88 -15.81 -5.04
N SER A 105 -27.90 -16.64 -4.80
CA SER A 105 -27.76 -17.96 -4.16
C SER A 105 -27.06 -19.00 -5.06
N ALA A 106 -27.17 -18.89 -6.39
CA ALA A 106 -26.48 -19.78 -7.32
C ALA A 106 -24.97 -19.51 -7.34
N VAL A 107 -24.56 -18.24 -7.20
CA VAL A 107 -23.15 -17.84 -7.09
C VAL A 107 -22.57 -18.30 -5.75
N ALA A 108 -23.33 -18.23 -4.66
CA ALA A 108 -22.88 -18.74 -3.36
C ALA A 108 -22.56 -20.25 -3.37
N LEU A 109 -23.38 -21.08 -4.06
CA LEU A 109 -23.09 -22.51 -4.25
C LEU A 109 -21.92 -22.76 -5.23
N GLY A 110 -21.73 -21.87 -6.21
CA GLY A 110 -20.62 -21.88 -7.15
C GLY A 110 -19.29 -21.37 -6.59
N ALA A 111 -19.30 -20.74 -5.41
CA ALA A 111 -18.13 -20.13 -4.78
C ALA A 111 -17.42 -21.05 -3.77
N LEU A 112 -18.11 -22.08 -3.24
CA LEU A 112 -17.52 -22.97 -2.24
C LEU A 112 -16.28 -23.71 -2.79
N PRO A 113 -15.18 -23.79 -2.01
CA PRO A 113 -13.97 -24.50 -2.43
C PRO A 113 -14.25 -25.97 -2.77
N TRP A 114 -13.57 -26.49 -3.79
CA TRP A 114 -13.74 -27.87 -4.24
C TRP A 114 -12.47 -28.69 -4.06
N LYS A 115 -12.52 -29.65 -3.13
CA LYS A 115 -11.47 -30.67 -2.97
C LYS A 115 -11.43 -31.59 -4.19
N LYS A 116 -10.34 -31.53 -4.96
CA LYS A 116 -10.07 -32.39 -6.11
C LYS A 116 -9.56 -33.76 -5.66
N LYS A 117 -9.97 -34.82 -6.36
CA LYS A 117 -9.63 -36.21 -6.00
C LYS A 117 -8.40 -36.77 -6.73
N SER A 118 -8.11 -36.32 -7.96
CA SER A 118 -6.95 -36.75 -8.76
C SER A 118 -6.71 -35.82 -9.95
N ASN A 119 -5.57 -35.97 -10.65
CA ASN A 119 -5.22 -35.31 -11.92
C ASN A 119 -5.28 -33.78 -11.87
N ALA A 120 -4.68 -33.18 -10.84
CA ALA A 120 -4.50 -31.73 -10.77
C ALA A 120 -3.39 -31.29 -11.76
N PRO A 121 -3.60 -30.26 -12.61
CA PRO A 121 -2.57 -29.78 -13.54
C PRO A 121 -1.23 -29.43 -12.88
N ILE A 122 -1.27 -28.95 -11.64
CA ILE A 122 -0.09 -28.60 -10.82
C ILE A 122 0.83 -29.80 -10.52
N LEU A 123 0.36 -31.04 -10.69
CA LEU A 123 1.16 -32.25 -10.48
C LEU A 123 1.99 -32.65 -11.72
N TYR A 124 2.16 -31.74 -12.69
CA TYR A 124 2.90 -32.02 -13.92
C TYR A 124 4.40 -32.26 -13.65
N GLY A 125 5.02 -31.42 -12.83
CA GLY A 125 6.44 -31.53 -12.51
C GLY A 125 6.83 -30.86 -11.19
N LYS A 126 8.07 -31.11 -10.77
CA LYS A 126 8.73 -30.43 -9.66
C LYS A 126 10.02 -29.78 -10.16
N THR A 127 10.37 -28.65 -9.58
CA THR A 127 11.61 -27.92 -9.89
C THR A 127 12.32 -27.46 -8.60
N GLN A 128 13.33 -26.61 -8.73
CA GLN A 128 14.09 -26.02 -7.63
C GLN A 128 13.86 -24.51 -7.58
N ILE A 129 14.09 -23.88 -6.42
CA ILE A 129 13.91 -22.43 -6.24
C ILE A 129 14.83 -21.65 -7.18
N SER A 130 16.08 -22.12 -7.34
CA SER A 130 17.10 -21.55 -8.22
C SER A 130 16.73 -21.53 -9.71
N LYS A 131 15.69 -22.27 -10.13
CA LYS A 131 15.19 -22.31 -11.51
C LYS A 131 14.02 -21.36 -11.76
N LEU A 132 13.38 -20.87 -10.70
CA LEU A 132 12.32 -19.87 -10.80
C LEU A 132 12.90 -18.51 -11.19
N PRO A 133 12.10 -17.61 -11.82
CA PRO A 133 12.54 -16.25 -12.11
C PRO A 133 13.05 -15.52 -10.85
N GLN A 134 14.37 -15.28 -10.79
CA GLN A 134 15.04 -14.65 -9.65
C GLN A 134 14.96 -13.12 -9.73
N ILE A 135 13.75 -12.59 -9.61
CA ILE A 135 13.47 -11.16 -9.85
C ILE A 135 13.95 -10.32 -8.67
N VAL A 136 14.82 -9.36 -8.97
CA VAL A 136 15.32 -8.34 -8.04
C VAL A 136 14.84 -6.98 -8.53
N ASN A 137 14.07 -6.27 -7.70
CA ASN A 137 13.39 -5.06 -8.13
C ASN A 137 14.27 -3.82 -8.01
N TRP A 138 15.03 -3.74 -6.92
CA TRP A 138 15.84 -2.58 -6.58
C TRP A 138 17.30 -2.95 -6.32
N PRO A 139 18.27 -2.04 -6.60
CA PRO A 139 19.69 -2.36 -6.51
C PRO A 139 20.17 -2.87 -5.16
N MET A 140 19.56 -2.41 -4.05
CA MET A 140 19.93 -2.81 -2.69
C MET A 140 19.03 -3.89 -2.08
N ASP A 141 18.13 -4.50 -2.86
CA ASP A 141 17.35 -5.64 -2.39
C ASP A 141 18.29 -6.78 -1.95
N GLY A 142 17.97 -7.43 -0.83
CA GLY A 142 18.78 -8.50 -0.24
C GLY A 142 18.85 -9.79 -1.06
N GLY A 143 18.10 -9.87 -2.17
CA GLY A 143 18.06 -11.00 -3.10
C GLY A 143 16.79 -10.99 -3.94
N ALA A 144 16.43 -12.14 -4.52
CA ALA A 144 15.21 -12.23 -5.33
C ALA A 144 13.95 -12.37 -4.47
N PHE A 145 12.86 -11.74 -4.88
CA PHE A 145 11.59 -11.73 -4.15
C PHE A 145 10.39 -12.21 -4.96
N VAL A 146 9.47 -12.91 -4.30
CA VAL A 146 8.11 -13.12 -4.79
C VAL A 146 7.23 -11.99 -4.27
N THR A 147 6.72 -11.17 -5.18
CA THR A 147 5.92 -9.98 -4.84
C THR A 147 4.41 -10.19 -4.94
N MET A 148 3.95 -11.22 -5.67
CA MET A 148 2.53 -11.63 -5.70
C MET A 148 2.26 -13.06 -5.15
N PRO A 149 2.84 -13.45 -4.00
CA PRO A 149 2.60 -14.76 -3.43
C PRO A 149 1.21 -14.84 -2.80
N GLN A 150 0.58 -16.01 -2.89
CA GLN A 150 -0.63 -16.33 -2.12
C GLN A 150 -0.22 -17.33 -1.03
N VAL A 151 0.08 -16.84 0.16
CA VAL A 151 0.59 -17.63 1.28
C VAL A 151 -0.56 -18.23 2.06
N TYR A 152 -0.69 -19.54 1.94
CA TYR A 152 -1.72 -20.34 2.55
C TYR A 152 -1.22 -21.01 3.84
N THR A 153 -1.99 -20.86 4.93
CA THR A 153 -1.76 -21.57 6.20
C THR A 153 -3.08 -21.98 6.85
N GLU A 154 -3.05 -23.05 7.65
CA GLU A 154 -4.19 -23.52 8.43
C GLU A 154 -3.90 -23.45 9.93
N ASP A 155 -4.95 -23.21 10.71
CA ASP A 155 -4.88 -23.37 12.16
C ASP A 155 -4.59 -24.83 12.52
N ILE A 156 -3.44 -25.07 13.15
CA ILE A 156 -2.99 -26.40 13.57
C ILE A 156 -3.99 -27.13 14.51
N SER A 157 -4.82 -26.39 15.25
CA SER A 157 -5.84 -26.95 16.14
C SER A 157 -7.15 -27.30 15.43
N LYS A 158 -7.43 -26.65 14.29
CA LYS A 158 -8.67 -26.79 13.52
C LYS A 158 -8.39 -26.68 12.01
N PRO A 159 -7.65 -27.64 11.44
CA PRO A 159 -7.25 -27.59 10.04
C PRO A 159 -8.47 -27.61 9.09
N GLY A 160 -8.28 -27.04 7.91
CA GLY A 160 -9.24 -27.04 6.81
C GLY A 160 -9.34 -25.70 6.07
N VAL A 161 -9.49 -25.79 4.75
CA VAL A 161 -9.59 -24.64 3.80
C VAL A 161 -10.66 -23.60 4.15
N MET A 162 -11.74 -23.99 4.81
CA MET A 162 -12.79 -23.02 5.19
C MET A 162 -12.37 -22.10 6.35
N LYS A 163 -11.30 -22.46 7.07
CA LYS A 163 -10.77 -21.72 8.22
C LYS A 163 -9.29 -21.38 8.03
N SER A 164 -8.79 -21.51 6.81
CA SER A 164 -7.42 -21.14 6.48
C SER A 164 -7.26 -19.65 6.34
N ASN A 165 -6.02 -19.19 6.34
CA ASN A 165 -5.63 -17.85 5.92
C ASN A 165 -5.01 -17.96 4.53
N LEU A 166 -5.41 -17.08 3.62
CA LEU A 166 -4.69 -16.81 2.37
C LEU A 166 -4.30 -15.33 2.34
N GLY A 167 -3.02 -15.03 2.46
CA GLY A 167 -2.53 -13.65 2.47
C GLY A 167 -1.40 -13.42 1.48
N MET A 168 -1.22 -12.18 1.05
CA MET A 168 -0.08 -11.78 0.24
C MET A 168 1.05 -11.26 1.13
N TYR A 169 2.10 -12.07 1.30
CA TYR A 169 3.25 -11.78 2.15
C TYR A 169 4.51 -12.01 1.34
N ARG A 170 5.35 -10.99 1.16
CA ARG A 170 6.56 -11.12 0.32
C ARG A 170 7.47 -12.25 0.79
N ILE A 171 8.10 -12.92 -0.18
CA ILE A 171 8.94 -14.09 0.05
C ILE A 171 10.32 -13.82 -0.53
N GLN A 172 11.37 -13.92 0.28
CA GLN A 172 12.74 -13.83 -0.19
C GLN A 172 13.22 -15.21 -0.65
N LEU A 173 13.44 -15.38 -1.95
CA LEU A 173 13.83 -16.66 -2.56
C LEU A 173 15.33 -16.95 -2.47
N SER A 174 16.17 -15.91 -2.42
CA SER A 174 17.62 -16.03 -2.47
C SER A 174 18.31 -14.87 -1.76
N GLY A 175 19.65 -14.97 -1.63
CA GLY A 175 20.47 -13.98 -0.94
C GLY A 175 20.48 -14.15 0.59
N ASN A 176 21.14 -13.22 1.28
CA ASN A 176 21.38 -13.28 2.73
C ASN A 176 21.90 -14.65 3.20
N ASP A 177 21.46 -15.10 4.38
CA ASP A 177 21.92 -16.33 5.03
C ASP A 177 21.05 -17.56 4.67
N TYR A 178 20.15 -17.42 3.68
CA TYR A 178 19.27 -18.51 3.25
C TYR A 178 20.06 -19.53 2.41
N ILE A 179 19.91 -20.81 2.74
CA ILE A 179 20.48 -21.91 1.95
C ILE A 179 19.62 -22.10 0.69
N GLN A 180 20.16 -21.73 -0.46
CA GLN A 180 19.50 -21.87 -1.77
C GLN A 180 18.86 -23.26 -1.94
N ASP A 181 17.64 -23.30 -2.47
CA ASP A 181 16.81 -24.50 -2.70
C ASP A 181 16.31 -25.24 -1.45
N GLN A 182 16.76 -24.87 -0.25
CA GLN A 182 16.34 -25.49 1.02
C GLN A 182 15.57 -24.52 1.91
N GLU A 183 15.81 -23.21 1.77
CA GLU A 183 15.40 -22.21 2.72
C GLU A 183 14.98 -20.92 2.01
N ILE A 184 13.89 -20.30 2.47
CA ILE A 184 13.42 -19.00 1.97
C ILE A 184 12.91 -18.13 3.12
N GLY A 185 12.97 -16.81 2.95
CA GLY A 185 12.47 -15.83 3.91
C GLY A 185 10.97 -15.59 3.76
N LEU A 186 10.25 -15.53 4.88
CA LEU A 186 8.81 -15.29 4.90
C LEU A 186 8.49 -14.06 5.77
N HIS A 187 8.18 -12.94 5.13
CA HIS A 187 7.91 -11.67 5.82
C HIS A 187 6.41 -11.46 6.02
N TYR A 188 5.93 -11.56 7.27
CA TYR A 188 4.56 -11.19 7.64
C TYR A 188 4.50 -10.49 9.00
N GLN A 189 3.46 -9.67 9.19
CA GLN A 189 3.17 -9.01 10.46
C GLN A 189 2.42 -9.96 11.43
N LEU A 190 2.74 -9.88 12.72
CA LEU A 190 2.20 -10.79 13.76
C LEU A 190 0.68 -10.75 13.92
N HIS A 191 0.04 -9.62 13.61
CA HIS A 191 -1.40 -9.43 13.78
C HIS A 191 -2.23 -9.92 12.58
N ARG A 192 -1.58 -10.40 11.51
CA ARG A 192 -2.26 -10.97 10.33
C ARG A 192 -2.65 -12.43 10.58
N GLY A 193 -3.53 -12.99 9.74
CA GLY A 193 -4.07 -14.33 9.95
C GLY A 193 -3.01 -15.43 10.07
N ILE A 194 -1.92 -15.34 9.30
CA ILE A 194 -0.76 -16.24 9.43
C ILE A 194 -0.07 -16.12 10.80
N GLY A 195 0.04 -14.91 11.36
CA GLY A 195 0.67 -14.68 12.67
C GLY A 195 -0.10 -15.37 13.79
N VAL A 196 -1.44 -15.39 13.71
CA VAL A 196 -2.30 -16.14 14.63
C VAL A 196 -2.05 -17.65 14.52
N HIS A 197 -1.89 -18.17 13.30
CA HIS A 197 -1.58 -19.59 13.08
C HIS A 197 -0.18 -19.95 13.61
N GLN A 198 0.83 -19.12 13.34
CA GLN A 198 2.19 -19.32 13.84
C GLN A 198 2.22 -19.28 15.36
N GLN A 199 1.52 -18.33 16.01
CA GLN A 199 1.48 -18.24 17.47
C GLN A 199 0.95 -19.53 18.10
N LYS A 200 -0.11 -20.11 17.53
CA LYS A 200 -0.67 -21.39 17.98
C LYS A 200 0.30 -22.56 17.74
N ALA A 201 0.97 -22.59 16.58
CA ALA A 201 1.97 -23.60 16.27
C ALA A 201 3.16 -23.54 17.26
N ASN A 202 3.65 -22.32 17.54
CA ASN A 202 4.70 -22.03 18.51
C ASN A 202 4.30 -22.49 19.92
N ALA A 203 3.08 -22.18 20.36
CA ALA A 203 2.57 -22.60 21.67
C ALA A 203 2.50 -24.13 21.83
N LEU A 204 2.34 -24.86 20.72
CA LEU A 204 2.34 -26.33 20.70
C LEU A 204 3.73 -26.93 20.41
N GLY A 205 4.76 -26.12 20.17
CA GLY A 205 6.10 -26.59 19.80
C GLY A 205 6.14 -27.36 18.47
N LYS A 206 5.20 -27.10 17.55
CA LYS A 206 5.08 -27.80 16.26
C LYS A 206 5.38 -26.85 15.10
N PRO A 207 5.99 -27.34 14.01
CA PRO A 207 6.18 -26.52 12.82
C PRO A 207 4.84 -26.17 12.18
N LEU A 208 4.71 -24.93 11.70
CA LEU A 208 3.59 -24.50 10.87
C LEU A 208 3.83 -24.98 9.43
N LYS A 209 2.82 -25.60 8.82
CA LYS A 209 2.83 -25.94 7.39
C LYS A 209 2.40 -24.74 6.57
N VAL A 210 3.19 -24.41 5.56
CA VAL A 210 2.97 -23.28 4.67
C VAL A 210 2.94 -23.77 3.22
N SER A 211 2.04 -23.19 2.42
CA SER A 211 2.00 -23.41 0.98
C SER A 211 1.88 -22.07 0.27
N ILE A 212 2.83 -21.76 -0.60
CA ILE A 212 2.89 -20.48 -1.33
C ILE A 212 2.44 -20.76 -2.75
N PHE A 213 1.31 -20.20 -3.15
CA PHE A 213 0.80 -20.31 -4.52
C PHE A 213 1.24 -19.09 -5.33
N VAL A 214 1.71 -19.32 -6.56
CA VAL A 214 2.07 -18.25 -7.49
C VAL A 214 1.32 -18.47 -8.81
N GLY A 215 0.79 -17.39 -9.37
CA GLY A 215 -0.07 -17.43 -10.57
C GLY A 215 -1.45 -18.00 -10.29
N GLY A 216 -1.97 -18.80 -11.24
CA GLY A 216 -3.36 -19.23 -11.25
C GLY A 216 -4.33 -18.15 -11.76
N PRO A 217 -5.65 -18.38 -11.69
CA PRO A 217 -6.65 -17.39 -12.08
C PRO A 217 -6.42 -16.05 -11.34
N PRO A 218 -6.55 -14.88 -12.00
CA PRO A 218 -6.29 -13.57 -11.39
C PRO A 218 -7.20 -13.25 -10.19
N SER A 219 -8.33 -13.96 -10.02
CA SER A 219 -9.16 -13.85 -8.82
C SER A 219 -8.48 -14.38 -7.56
N HIS A 220 -7.50 -15.28 -7.69
CA HIS A 220 -6.78 -15.86 -6.56
C HIS A 220 -5.83 -14.85 -5.89
N PRO A 221 -4.85 -14.22 -6.60
CA PRO A 221 -3.99 -13.20 -5.99
C PRO A 221 -4.80 -11.99 -5.51
N LEU A 222 -5.83 -11.56 -6.26
CA LEU A 222 -6.70 -10.47 -5.79
C LEU A 222 -7.41 -10.84 -4.49
N SER A 223 -7.90 -12.07 -4.35
CA SER A 223 -8.55 -12.49 -3.10
C SER A 223 -7.60 -12.52 -1.90
N ALA A 224 -6.29 -12.71 -2.10
CA ALA A 224 -5.31 -12.75 -1.01
C ALA A 224 -4.98 -11.36 -0.44
N VAL A 225 -5.37 -10.28 -1.12
CA VAL A 225 -5.20 -8.89 -0.66
C VAL A 225 -6.50 -8.22 -0.20
N MET A 226 -7.65 -8.86 -0.42
CA MET A 226 -8.94 -8.27 -0.07
C MET A 226 -9.14 -8.15 1.45
N PRO A 227 -9.54 -6.99 1.96
CA PRO A 227 -9.93 -6.83 3.36
C PRO A 227 -11.34 -7.41 3.58
N LEU A 228 -11.42 -8.74 3.70
CA LEU A 228 -12.71 -9.44 3.85
C LEU A 228 -13.25 -9.37 5.28
N PRO A 229 -14.58 -9.30 5.47
CA PRO A 229 -15.19 -9.42 6.80
C PRO A 229 -14.87 -10.76 7.46
N GLU A 230 -14.80 -10.77 8.80
CA GLU A 230 -14.56 -11.99 9.56
C GLU A 230 -15.56 -13.11 9.17
N GLY A 231 -15.04 -14.33 9.04
CA GLY A 231 -15.81 -15.49 8.62
C GLY A 231 -16.09 -15.60 7.11
N LEU A 232 -15.69 -14.62 6.28
CA LEU A 232 -15.58 -14.84 4.83
C LEU A 232 -14.21 -15.42 4.50
N SER A 233 -14.19 -16.66 4.02
CA SER A 233 -12.97 -17.28 3.52
C SER A 233 -12.54 -16.63 2.20
N GLU A 234 -11.26 -16.29 2.06
CA GLU A 234 -10.65 -15.80 0.82
C GLU A 234 -10.90 -16.76 -0.33
N MET A 235 -10.85 -18.07 -0.09
CA MET A 235 -11.09 -19.10 -1.09
C MET A 235 -12.53 -19.05 -1.64
N ILE A 236 -13.51 -18.67 -0.82
CA ILE A 236 -14.89 -18.43 -1.29
C ILE A 236 -14.92 -17.17 -2.15
N PHE A 237 -14.25 -16.11 -1.70
CA PHE A 237 -14.22 -14.86 -2.44
C PHE A 237 -13.52 -15.02 -3.80
N ALA A 238 -12.36 -15.68 -3.86
CA ALA A 238 -11.67 -16.08 -5.09
C ALA A 238 -12.59 -16.86 -6.03
N GLY A 239 -13.40 -17.77 -5.47
CA GLY A 239 -14.36 -18.56 -6.21
C GLY A 239 -15.52 -17.76 -6.80
N ALA A 240 -16.08 -16.85 -6.01
CA ALA A 240 -17.15 -15.96 -6.44
C ALA A 240 -16.66 -14.96 -7.49
N LEU A 241 -15.54 -14.29 -7.23
CA LEU A 241 -14.93 -13.30 -8.12
C LEU A 241 -14.47 -13.93 -9.43
N GLY A 242 -13.90 -15.13 -9.37
CA GLY A 242 -13.47 -15.88 -10.55
C GLY A 242 -14.59 -16.64 -11.26
N ASN A 243 -15.85 -16.54 -10.79
CA ASN A 243 -16.99 -17.35 -11.24
C ASN A 243 -16.64 -18.84 -11.43
N ARG A 244 -15.80 -19.36 -10.54
CA ARG A 244 -15.22 -20.70 -10.60
C ARG A 244 -14.66 -21.07 -9.24
N ARG A 245 -15.15 -22.16 -8.66
CA ARG A 245 -14.68 -22.70 -7.37
C ARG A 245 -13.15 -22.77 -7.29
N PHE A 246 -12.58 -22.29 -6.18
CA PHE A 246 -11.19 -22.53 -5.82
C PHE A 246 -10.96 -24.04 -5.63
N ARG A 247 -10.06 -24.66 -6.41
CA ARG A 247 -9.81 -26.11 -6.35
C ARG A 247 -8.53 -26.41 -5.59
N TYR A 248 -8.59 -27.39 -4.70
CA TYR A 248 -7.45 -27.75 -3.86
C TYR A 248 -7.39 -29.25 -3.60
N PHE A 249 -6.26 -29.74 -3.11
CA PHE A 249 -6.09 -31.07 -2.54
C PHE A 249 -4.98 -31.04 -1.49
N TYR A 250 -4.70 -32.18 -0.84
CA TYR A 250 -3.53 -32.29 0.04
C TYR A 250 -2.55 -33.29 -0.57
N ASP A 251 -1.26 -32.96 -0.56
CA ASP A 251 -0.21 -33.88 -1.00
C ASP A 251 0.10 -34.96 0.06
N ASP A 252 1.03 -35.86 -0.25
CA ASP A 252 1.39 -37.00 0.61
C ASP A 252 2.02 -36.55 1.95
N GLU A 253 2.63 -35.35 1.96
CA GLU A 253 3.17 -34.74 3.17
C GLU A 253 2.11 -33.95 3.94
N GLY A 254 0.89 -33.82 3.40
CA GLY A 254 -0.26 -33.15 4.00
C GLY A 254 -0.21 -31.62 3.92
N PHE A 255 0.45 -31.05 2.90
CA PHE A 255 0.35 -29.63 2.54
C PHE A 255 -0.88 -29.41 1.66
N CYS A 256 -1.54 -28.25 1.81
CA CYS A 256 -2.65 -27.88 0.95
C CYS A 256 -2.12 -27.33 -0.37
N ILE A 257 -2.49 -27.95 -1.48
CA ILE A 257 -2.04 -27.57 -2.82
C ILE A 257 -3.19 -26.94 -3.59
N SER A 258 -3.00 -25.73 -4.11
CA SER A 258 -3.90 -25.16 -5.11
C SER A 258 -3.79 -25.93 -6.42
N ALA A 259 -4.90 -26.49 -6.87
CA ALA A 259 -4.94 -27.24 -8.13
C ALA A 259 -4.94 -26.33 -9.37
N ASP A 260 -5.06 -25.02 -9.17
CA ASP A 260 -5.23 -23.99 -10.20
C ASP A 260 -3.99 -23.12 -10.40
N ALA A 261 -3.10 -23.07 -9.41
CA ALA A 261 -1.87 -22.27 -9.44
C ALA A 261 -0.91 -22.69 -10.55
N ASP A 262 -0.02 -21.79 -10.93
CA ASP A 262 1.07 -22.07 -11.87
C ASP A 262 2.23 -22.77 -11.14
N PHE A 263 2.54 -22.30 -9.93
CA PHE A 263 3.53 -22.87 -9.04
C PHE A 263 3.01 -23.00 -7.60
N VAL A 264 3.49 -24.00 -6.88
CA VAL A 264 3.25 -24.16 -5.44
C VAL A 264 4.55 -24.52 -4.74
N ILE A 265 5.01 -23.67 -3.83
CA ILE A 265 6.16 -23.96 -2.94
C ILE A 265 5.58 -24.42 -1.60
N THR A 266 5.97 -25.61 -1.14
CA THR A 266 5.58 -26.13 0.18
C THR A 266 6.76 -26.14 1.14
N GLY A 267 6.47 -25.93 2.42
CA GLY A 267 7.51 -25.92 3.44
C GLY A 267 7.00 -25.78 4.86
N THR A 268 7.92 -25.86 5.82
CA THR A 268 7.63 -25.77 7.24
C THR A 268 8.37 -24.62 7.90
N VAL A 269 7.69 -23.93 8.83
CA VAL A 269 8.24 -22.84 9.65
C VAL A 269 8.28 -23.29 11.10
N TYR A 270 9.48 -23.43 11.66
CA TYR A 270 9.67 -23.89 13.02
C TYR A 270 9.59 -22.73 14.03
N PRO A 271 9.13 -22.99 15.27
CA PRO A 271 9.09 -21.96 16.30
C PRO A 271 10.46 -21.33 16.54
N ASN A 272 10.53 -20.00 16.46
CA ASN A 272 11.71 -19.17 16.73
C ASN A 272 12.90 -19.38 15.77
N GLU A 273 12.72 -20.04 14.62
CA GLU A 273 13.74 -20.11 13.58
C GLU A 273 13.60 -18.91 12.64
N ASN A 274 14.43 -17.90 12.85
CA ASN A 274 14.45 -16.67 12.05
C ASN A 274 15.81 -16.46 11.40
N LYS A 275 15.81 -15.81 10.23
CA LYS A 275 17.01 -15.37 9.49
C LYS A 275 16.85 -13.92 9.00
N PRO A 276 17.94 -13.23 8.64
CA PRO A 276 17.87 -11.88 8.08
C PRO A 276 17.11 -11.84 6.75
N GLU A 277 15.98 -11.13 6.71
CA GLU A 277 15.22 -10.83 5.49
C GLU A 277 15.41 -9.36 5.11
N GLY A 278 15.42 -9.07 3.81
CA GLY A 278 15.66 -7.74 3.27
C GLY A 278 17.16 -7.37 3.16
N PRO A 279 17.52 -6.14 2.77
CA PRO A 279 16.62 -5.01 2.54
C PRO A 279 15.66 -5.26 1.37
N PHE A 280 14.58 -4.51 1.31
CA PHE A 280 13.58 -4.65 0.24
C PHE A 280 12.95 -3.30 -0.07
N GLY A 281 12.92 -2.91 -1.34
CA GLY A 281 12.25 -1.66 -1.73
C GLY A 281 10.75 -1.74 -1.57
N ASP A 282 10.18 -0.92 -0.68
CA ASP A 282 8.79 -1.04 -0.24
C ASP A 282 7.86 0.05 -0.81
N HIS A 283 6.56 -0.14 -0.66
CA HIS A 283 5.49 0.73 -1.16
C HIS A 283 5.47 2.14 -0.53
N ILE A 284 6.26 2.40 0.51
CA ILE A 284 6.44 3.76 1.04
C ILE A 284 7.44 4.56 0.18
N GLY A 285 8.24 3.91 -0.65
CA GLY A 285 9.26 4.54 -1.49
C GLY A 285 10.67 4.59 -0.89
N TYR A 286 10.93 3.78 0.14
CA TYR A 286 12.24 3.55 0.75
C TYR A 286 12.48 2.06 0.96
N TYR A 287 13.71 1.68 1.27
CA TYR A 287 14.03 0.31 1.64
C TYR A 287 13.50 -0.04 3.04
N SER A 288 12.70 -1.10 3.15
CA SER A 288 12.65 -1.89 4.38
C SER A 288 14.06 -2.34 4.73
N LEU A 289 14.52 -2.05 5.95
CA LEU A 289 15.82 -2.48 6.45
C LEU A 289 15.82 -3.99 6.76
N THR A 290 17.01 -4.55 6.91
CA THR A 290 17.18 -5.96 7.24
C THR A 290 16.74 -6.26 8.68
N HIS A 291 15.84 -7.22 8.85
CA HIS A 291 15.34 -7.66 10.15
C HIS A 291 15.19 -9.18 10.23
N PRO A 292 15.22 -9.78 11.44
CA PRO A 292 15.00 -11.21 11.60
C PRO A 292 13.53 -11.58 11.35
N PHE A 293 13.27 -12.36 10.30
CA PHE A 293 11.95 -12.90 9.96
C PHE A 293 11.95 -14.43 9.93
N PRO A 294 10.78 -15.07 10.05
CA PRO A 294 10.66 -16.52 9.98
C PRO A 294 11.29 -17.11 8.72
N LEU A 295 12.06 -18.18 8.93
CA LEU A 295 12.59 -19.01 7.87
C LEU A 295 11.59 -20.12 7.53
N MET A 296 11.32 -20.34 6.24
CA MET A 296 10.62 -21.52 5.77
C MET A 296 11.62 -22.53 5.18
N ARG A 297 11.62 -23.75 5.70
CA ARG A 297 12.34 -24.88 5.09
C ARG A 297 11.50 -25.44 3.94
N VAL A 298 12.05 -25.41 2.73
CA VAL A 298 11.39 -25.84 1.50
C VAL A 298 11.37 -27.37 1.43
N HIS A 299 10.21 -27.92 1.09
CA HIS A 299 10.02 -29.36 0.86
C HIS A 299 9.91 -29.64 -0.64
N ASN A 300 8.99 -28.96 -1.34
CA ASN A 300 8.75 -29.17 -2.77
C ASN A 300 8.41 -27.86 -3.49
N VAL A 301 8.77 -27.77 -4.77
CA VAL A 301 8.32 -26.74 -5.69
C VAL A 301 7.59 -27.40 -6.85
N TYR A 302 6.26 -27.39 -6.82
CA TYR A 302 5.41 -27.94 -7.86
C TYR A 302 5.17 -26.92 -8.98
N HIS A 303 5.01 -27.39 -10.20
CA HIS A 303 4.55 -26.55 -11.31
C HIS A 303 3.64 -27.33 -12.26
N LYS A 304 2.72 -26.61 -12.91
CA LYS A 304 1.89 -27.18 -13.98
C LYS A 304 2.64 -27.26 -15.31
N LYS A 305 2.00 -27.81 -16.34
CA LYS A 305 2.48 -27.72 -17.72
C LYS A 305 2.36 -26.27 -18.22
N ASP A 306 3.40 -25.78 -18.90
CA ASP A 306 3.50 -24.42 -19.44
C ASP A 306 3.16 -23.34 -18.39
N PRO A 307 3.85 -23.33 -17.22
CA PRO A 307 3.53 -22.44 -16.13
C PRO A 307 4.09 -21.03 -16.40
N ILE A 308 3.42 -20.01 -15.87
CA ILE A 308 3.84 -18.60 -16.00
C ILE A 308 4.01 -18.01 -14.60
N TRP A 309 5.18 -17.42 -14.35
CA TRP A 309 5.51 -16.79 -13.08
C TRP A 309 4.89 -15.40 -12.99
N SER A 310 3.97 -15.18 -12.04
CA SER A 310 3.34 -13.87 -11.84
C SER A 310 4.12 -13.05 -10.84
N PHE A 311 4.44 -11.81 -11.20
CA PHE A 311 5.09 -10.85 -10.30
C PHE A 311 4.60 -9.43 -10.53
N THR A 312 4.89 -8.56 -9.57
CA THR A 312 4.71 -7.11 -9.63
C THR A 312 5.96 -6.40 -9.11
N VAL A 313 6.05 -5.09 -9.34
CA VAL A 313 7.09 -4.24 -8.76
C VAL A 313 6.44 -3.32 -7.76
N VAL A 314 7.04 -3.24 -6.58
CA VAL A 314 6.62 -2.33 -5.51
C VAL A 314 7.68 -1.27 -5.32
N GLY A 315 7.26 -0.07 -4.94
CA GLY A 315 8.13 1.05 -4.76
C GLY A 315 7.34 2.31 -4.45
N ARG A 316 7.92 3.47 -4.74
CA ARG A 316 7.22 4.72 -4.49
C ARG A 316 5.90 4.78 -5.30
N PRO A 317 4.74 5.02 -4.66
CA PRO A 317 3.46 5.10 -5.34
C PRO A 317 3.41 6.31 -6.28
N PRO A 318 2.63 6.23 -7.37
CA PRO A 318 1.78 5.10 -7.73
C PRO A 318 2.55 3.91 -8.32
N GLN A 319 2.11 2.69 -8.01
CA GLN A 319 2.57 1.44 -8.65
C GLN A 319 1.35 0.51 -8.88
N GLU A 320 1.56 -0.72 -9.34
CA GLU A 320 0.46 -1.66 -9.62
C GLU A 320 -0.42 -1.93 -8.38
N ASP A 321 0.14 -1.87 -7.18
CA ASP A 321 -0.56 -1.94 -5.89
C ASP A 321 -1.55 -0.77 -5.67
N THR A 322 -1.28 0.43 -6.19
CA THR A 322 -2.25 1.53 -6.25
C THR A 322 -3.51 1.12 -7.04
N SER A 323 -3.33 0.43 -8.17
CA SER A 323 -4.45 -0.05 -8.99
C SER A 323 -5.24 -1.17 -8.29
N PHE A 324 -4.56 -2.03 -7.52
CA PHE A 324 -5.21 -2.97 -6.62
C PHE A 324 -6.08 -2.24 -5.58
N GLY A 325 -5.54 -1.21 -4.92
CA GLY A 325 -6.27 -0.40 -3.95
C GLY A 325 -7.51 0.27 -4.54
N ALA A 326 -7.39 0.84 -5.74
CA ALA A 326 -8.50 1.44 -6.47
C ALA A 326 -9.60 0.40 -6.81
N LEU A 327 -9.22 -0.80 -7.24
CA LEU A 327 -10.17 -1.88 -7.50
C LEU A 327 -10.85 -2.38 -6.23
N ILE A 328 -10.11 -2.51 -5.13
CA ILE A 328 -10.68 -2.87 -3.82
C ILE A 328 -11.71 -1.82 -3.42
N HIS A 329 -11.38 -0.52 -3.53
CA HIS A 329 -12.32 0.56 -3.24
C HIS A 329 -13.55 0.53 -4.16
N GLU A 330 -13.36 0.25 -5.46
CA GLU A 330 -14.45 0.08 -6.42
C GLU A 330 -15.40 -1.08 -6.03
N ILE A 331 -14.89 -2.11 -5.34
CA ILE A 331 -15.65 -3.26 -4.84
C ILE A 331 -16.26 -3.01 -3.46
N THR A 332 -15.56 -2.30 -2.56
CA THR A 332 -15.89 -2.23 -1.12
C THR A 332 -16.24 -0.83 -0.60
N GLY A 333 -16.08 0.23 -1.38
CA GLY A 333 -16.04 1.64 -0.94
C GLY A 333 -17.27 2.15 -0.16
N SER A 334 -18.38 1.42 -0.12
CA SER A 334 -19.55 1.75 0.71
C SER A 334 -19.44 1.27 2.18
N ALA A 335 -18.37 0.55 2.54
CA ALA A 335 -18.27 -0.18 3.81
C ALA A 335 -17.76 0.63 5.01
N ILE A 336 -16.62 1.34 4.87
CA ILE A 336 -15.91 1.93 6.02
C ILE A 336 -16.70 3.06 6.69
N PRO A 337 -17.32 4.02 5.96
CA PRO A 337 -18.13 5.07 6.56
C PRO A 337 -19.33 4.55 7.39
N LYS A 338 -19.78 3.31 7.12
CA LYS A 338 -20.91 2.71 7.87
C LYS A 338 -20.50 2.18 9.25
N GLU A 339 -19.22 1.93 9.49
CA GLU A 339 -18.74 1.40 10.78
C GLU A 339 -18.45 2.50 11.83
N ILE A 340 -18.17 3.73 11.38
CA ILE A 340 -17.84 4.87 12.25
C ILE A 340 -18.99 5.88 12.15
N ALA A 341 -19.77 6.01 13.23
CA ALA A 341 -20.89 6.95 13.27
C ALA A 341 -20.39 8.39 13.04
N GLY A 342 -21.07 9.12 12.15
CA GLY A 342 -20.73 10.50 11.78
C GLY A 342 -19.64 10.64 10.71
N LEU A 343 -18.91 9.57 10.35
CA LEU A 343 -17.93 9.59 9.26
C LEU A 343 -18.65 9.52 7.91
N LYS A 344 -18.47 10.53 7.06
CA LYS A 344 -19.00 10.55 5.68
C LYS A 344 -18.05 9.89 4.70
N ALA A 345 -16.77 10.22 4.78
CA ALA A 345 -15.75 9.72 3.87
C ALA A 345 -14.39 9.64 4.54
N VAL A 346 -13.54 8.71 4.09
CA VAL A 346 -12.15 8.58 4.49
C VAL A 346 -11.32 8.17 3.27
N HIS A 347 -10.15 8.78 3.12
CA HIS A 347 -9.25 8.53 2.01
C HIS A 347 -7.82 8.39 2.52
N ALA A 348 -7.21 7.23 2.25
CA ALA A 348 -5.79 7.02 2.41
C ALA A 348 -5.08 7.58 1.19
N VAL A 349 -4.21 8.57 1.39
CA VAL A 349 -3.59 9.32 0.29
C VAL A 349 -2.44 8.50 -0.28
N ASP A 350 -2.74 7.76 -1.35
CA ASP A 350 -1.83 6.79 -1.97
C ASP A 350 -0.42 7.34 -2.28
N PRO A 351 -0.27 8.53 -2.91
CA PRO A 351 1.05 9.09 -3.19
C PRO A 351 1.88 9.42 -1.94
N ALA A 352 1.26 9.49 -0.75
CA ALA A 352 1.95 9.69 0.53
C ALA A 352 2.44 8.38 1.17
N GLY A 353 2.56 7.29 0.41
CA GLY A 353 2.89 5.96 0.93
C GLY A 353 1.67 5.22 1.49
N VAL A 354 0.48 5.47 0.94
CA VAL A 354 -0.83 4.92 1.36
C VAL A 354 -1.28 5.37 2.75
N HIS A 355 -0.69 4.84 3.80
CA HIS A 355 -1.15 5.03 5.18
C HIS A 355 -0.65 6.28 5.91
N PRO A 356 0.55 6.84 5.66
CA PRO A 356 1.07 7.96 6.44
C PRO A 356 0.14 9.18 6.53
N LEU A 357 -0.65 9.43 5.49
CA LEU A 357 -1.62 10.53 5.41
C LEU A 357 -3.04 10.03 5.15
N LEU A 358 -3.97 10.42 6.00
CA LEU A 358 -5.41 10.23 5.83
C LEU A 358 -6.13 11.56 5.72
N PHE A 359 -7.11 11.61 4.82
CA PHE A 359 -8.16 12.62 4.77
C PHE A 359 -9.48 12.01 5.27
N ALA A 360 -10.30 12.80 5.95
CA ALA A 360 -11.61 12.37 6.44
C ALA A 360 -12.63 13.51 6.45
N ILE A 361 -13.86 13.22 6.07
CA ILE A 361 -14.99 14.14 6.20
C ILE A 361 -15.93 13.55 7.26
N GLY A 362 -16.07 14.25 8.38
CA GLY A 362 -16.97 13.90 9.48
C GLY A 362 -18.16 14.86 9.55
N ARG A 363 -19.07 14.64 10.49
CA ARG A 363 -20.16 15.55 10.81
C ARG A 363 -19.90 16.30 12.11
N GLU A 364 -20.41 17.52 12.18
CA GLU A 364 -20.56 18.31 13.41
C GLU A 364 -22.05 18.48 13.76
N SER A 365 -22.59 17.49 14.45
CA SER A 365 -24.01 17.39 14.80
C SER A 365 -24.28 17.51 16.30
N TYR A 366 -23.24 17.58 17.14
CA TYR A 366 -23.36 17.59 18.60
C TYR A 366 -24.13 18.81 19.16
N THR A 367 -24.14 19.93 18.43
CA THR A 367 -24.80 21.17 18.85
C THR A 367 -25.75 21.70 17.77
N PRO A 368 -26.91 21.08 17.53
CA PRO A 368 -27.82 21.47 16.43
C PRO A 368 -28.42 22.88 16.59
N TYR A 369 -28.24 23.51 17.74
CA TYR A 369 -28.74 24.84 18.07
C TYR A 369 -27.63 25.89 18.22
N GLN A 370 -26.37 25.55 17.94
CA GLN A 370 -25.24 26.47 17.97
C GLN A 370 -24.54 26.46 16.62
N GLU A 371 -24.09 27.62 16.17
CA GLU A 371 -23.20 27.68 15.00
C GLU A 371 -21.88 26.95 15.34
N VAL A 372 -21.48 26.05 14.46
CA VAL A 372 -20.23 25.30 14.59
C VAL A 372 -19.08 26.24 14.24
N ASP A 373 -18.29 26.62 15.25
CA ASP A 373 -17.13 27.52 15.12
C ASP A 373 -15.77 26.82 15.37
N ARG A 374 -15.81 25.54 15.75
CA ARG A 374 -14.65 24.76 16.14
C ARG A 374 -14.88 23.25 16.01
N PRO A 375 -13.82 22.46 15.80
CA PRO A 375 -13.87 21.00 15.88
C PRO A 375 -14.30 20.49 17.27
N GLN A 376 -15.25 19.57 17.31
CA GLN A 376 -15.79 18.89 18.50
C GLN A 376 -16.11 17.40 18.20
N GLU A 377 -17.21 17.11 17.48
CA GLU A 377 -17.59 15.74 17.12
C GLU A 377 -16.56 15.10 16.20
N ILE A 378 -16.00 15.87 15.25
CA ILE A 378 -15.00 15.34 14.32
C ILE A 378 -13.71 14.90 15.04
N LEU A 379 -13.40 15.45 16.22
CA LEU A 379 -12.29 14.97 17.04
C LEU A 379 -12.59 13.58 17.65
N THR A 380 -13.85 13.31 18.00
CA THR A 380 -14.26 11.97 18.46
C THR A 380 -14.17 10.97 17.31
N ILE A 381 -14.59 11.36 16.11
CA ILE A 381 -14.46 10.57 14.89
C ILE A 381 -12.98 10.30 14.59
N ALA A 382 -12.11 11.31 14.70
CA ALA A 382 -10.68 11.16 14.48
C ALA A 382 -10.04 10.10 15.39
N ASN A 383 -10.42 10.06 16.67
CA ASN A 383 -9.97 9.02 17.60
C ASN A 383 -10.43 7.62 17.17
N GLN A 384 -11.65 7.47 16.64
CA GLN A 384 -12.14 6.19 16.14
C GLN A 384 -11.37 5.75 14.89
N ILE A 385 -11.09 6.67 13.96
CA ILE A 385 -10.27 6.40 12.77
C ILE A 385 -8.88 5.89 13.18
N LEU A 386 -8.19 6.63 14.05
CA LEU A 386 -6.84 6.25 14.50
C LEU A 386 -6.80 5.00 15.37
N GLY A 387 -7.95 4.53 15.88
CA GLY A 387 -8.09 3.28 16.62
C GLY A 387 -8.53 2.08 15.80
N LYS A 388 -8.76 2.23 14.48
CA LYS A 388 -9.43 1.21 13.66
C LYS A 388 -8.51 0.58 12.62
N ASN A 389 -8.30 -0.74 12.72
CA ASN A 389 -7.69 -1.60 11.68
C ASN A 389 -6.50 -0.93 10.97
N GLN A 390 -6.49 -0.88 9.63
CA GLN A 390 -5.41 -0.28 8.83
C GLN A 390 -5.35 1.25 8.95
N LEU A 391 -6.45 1.92 9.30
CA LEU A 391 -6.47 3.38 9.46
C LEU A 391 -5.62 3.81 10.67
N SER A 392 -5.44 2.93 11.65
CA SER A 392 -4.56 3.17 12.79
C SER A 392 -3.07 3.32 12.42
N LEU A 393 -2.66 2.91 11.21
CA LEU A 393 -1.27 3.04 10.75
C LEU A 393 -0.89 4.49 10.43
N ALA A 394 -1.88 5.36 10.23
CA ALA A 394 -1.64 6.75 9.83
C ALA A 394 -0.91 7.60 10.87
N LYS A 395 -0.07 8.51 10.38
CA LYS A 395 0.61 9.52 11.20
C LYS A 395 -0.11 10.86 11.17
N TYR A 396 -0.63 11.22 10.00
CA TYR A 396 -1.31 12.47 9.75
C TYR A 396 -2.76 12.19 9.41
N LEU A 397 -3.68 12.78 10.17
CA LEU A 397 -5.10 12.77 9.85
C LEU A 397 -5.60 14.20 9.70
N PHE A 398 -5.97 14.58 8.48
CA PHE A 398 -6.67 15.83 8.22
C PHE A 398 -8.15 15.54 8.17
N ILE A 399 -8.93 16.15 9.07
CA ILE A 399 -10.38 15.93 9.16
C ILE A 399 -11.14 17.25 9.09
N THR A 400 -12.22 17.28 8.32
CA THR A 400 -13.08 18.45 8.18
C THR A 400 -14.56 18.11 8.38
N ALA A 401 -15.37 19.12 8.68
CA ALA A 401 -16.82 18.99 8.82
C ALA A 401 -17.51 19.03 7.44
N ASP A 402 -18.45 18.10 7.21
CA ASP A 402 -19.27 18.03 6.01
C ASP A 402 -20.13 19.30 5.82
N GLU A 403 -20.55 19.88 6.94
CA GLU A 403 -21.38 21.07 7.01
C GLU A 403 -20.71 22.29 6.37
N ASP A 404 -19.37 22.34 6.32
CA ASP A 404 -18.61 23.46 5.78
C ASP A 404 -18.53 23.45 4.24
N ASN A 405 -18.52 22.26 3.64
CA ASN A 405 -18.59 22.07 2.18
C ASN A 405 -19.06 20.64 1.83
N PRO A 406 -20.36 20.43 1.63
CA PRO A 406 -20.92 19.12 1.32
C PRO A 406 -20.45 18.52 -0.02
N GLN A 407 -19.88 19.35 -0.90
CA GLN A 407 -19.38 18.98 -2.23
C GLN A 407 -17.86 18.83 -2.27
N LEU A 408 -17.18 18.86 -1.12
CA LEU A 408 -15.74 18.69 -1.06
C LEU A 408 -15.37 17.29 -1.56
N ASP A 409 -14.55 17.24 -2.61
CA ASP A 409 -13.96 16.00 -3.07
C ASP A 409 -12.77 15.66 -2.18
N ILE A 410 -12.83 14.50 -1.52
CA ILE A 410 -11.78 14.00 -0.64
C ILE A 410 -10.55 13.47 -1.41
N HIS A 411 -10.71 13.22 -2.71
CA HIS A 411 -9.64 12.73 -3.59
C HIS A 411 -8.90 13.86 -4.32
N ASP A 412 -9.45 15.07 -4.35
CA ASP A 412 -8.76 16.28 -4.79
C ASP A 412 -7.81 16.76 -3.69
N ILE A 413 -6.57 16.24 -3.68
CA ILE A 413 -5.58 16.56 -2.64
C ILE A 413 -5.37 18.08 -2.49
N PRO A 414 -5.09 18.86 -3.56
CA PRO A 414 -4.98 20.32 -3.46
C PRO A 414 -6.23 20.99 -2.90
N GLY A 415 -7.42 20.64 -3.40
CA GLY A 415 -8.68 21.25 -2.97
C GLY A 415 -9.02 20.94 -1.52
N TYR A 416 -8.85 19.70 -1.10
CA TYR A 416 -9.07 19.23 0.27
C TYR A 416 -8.11 19.92 1.26
N MET A 417 -6.81 19.92 0.98
CA MET A 417 -5.84 20.59 1.85
C MET A 417 -6.08 22.09 1.93
N SER A 418 -6.40 22.74 0.81
CA SER A 418 -6.75 24.17 0.79
C SER A 418 -7.98 24.44 1.66
N HIS A 419 -9.02 23.62 1.55
CA HIS A 419 -10.23 23.76 2.37
C HIS A 419 -9.94 23.71 3.87
N VAL A 420 -9.13 22.74 4.30
CA VAL A 420 -8.70 22.59 5.70
C VAL A 420 -7.83 23.77 6.14
N LEU A 421 -6.80 24.11 5.37
CA LEU A 421 -5.85 25.17 5.69
C LEU A 421 -6.48 26.57 5.72
N GLU A 422 -7.57 26.80 4.99
CA GLU A 422 -8.36 28.04 5.08
C GLU A 422 -9.10 28.21 6.42
N ARG A 423 -9.39 27.11 7.11
CA ARG A 423 -10.32 27.05 8.26
C ARG A 423 -9.66 26.66 9.58
N ILE A 424 -8.55 25.93 9.54
CA ILE A 424 -7.88 25.42 10.74
C ILE A 424 -7.41 26.56 11.66
N ASP A 425 -7.62 26.45 12.96
CA ASP A 425 -6.99 27.35 13.93
C ASP A 425 -5.71 26.71 14.48
N LEU A 426 -4.54 27.13 14.00
CA LEU A 426 -3.26 26.52 14.40
C LEU A 426 -2.92 26.72 15.90
N THR A 427 -3.67 27.57 16.61
CA THR A 427 -3.53 27.76 18.06
C THR A 427 -4.29 26.72 18.88
N ARG A 428 -5.18 25.92 18.25
CA ARG A 428 -6.18 25.06 18.92
C ARG A 428 -6.39 23.70 18.25
N ASP A 429 -6.29 23.61 16.93
CA ASP A 429 -6.88 22.52 16.15
C ASP A 429 -5.84 21.46 15.71
N LEU A 430 -4.69 21.44 16.37
CA LEU A 430 -3.65 20.42 16.20
C LEU A 430 -3.62 19.50 17.43
N HIS A 431 -3.89 18.22 17.23
CA HIS A 431 -4.01 17.26 18.33
C HIS A 431 -2.99 16.13 18.18
N PHE A 432 -1.98 16.13 19.04
CA PHE A 432 -0.88 15.17 19.01
C PHE A 432 -1.15 13.94 19.87
N TYR A 433 -0.77 12.77 19.34
CA TYR A 433 -0.67 11.50 20.04
C TYR A 433 0.80 11.12 20.06
N THR A 434 1.45 11.31 21.20
CA THR A 434 2.89 11.06 21.36
C THR A 434 3.12 9.67 21.96
N ASN A 435 4.26 9.04 21.64
CA ASN A 435 4.65 7.72 22.16
C ASN A 435 3.59 6.64 21.88
N THR A 436 3.21 6.49 20.61
CA THR A 436 2.17 5.56 20.15
C THR A 436 2.70 4.62 19.06
N THR A 437 1.84 3.73 18.57
CA THR A 437 2.19 2.79 17.52
C THR A 437 2.06 3.41 16.13
N ILE A 438 2.99 3.09 15.23
CA ILE A 438 2.95 3.46 13.81
C ILE A 438 3.20 2.22 12.94
N ASP A 439 3.16 2.39 11.62
CA ASP A 439 3.47 1.31 10.68
C ASP A 439 4.89 0.76 10.90
N THR A 440 5.06 -0.55 10.75
CA THR A 440 6.36 -1.24 10.81
C THR A 440 7.34 -0.71 9.77
N LEU A 441 6.81 -0.22 8.65
CA LEU A 441 7.58 0.26 7.51
C LEU A 441 7.97 1.74 7.64
N ASP A 442 7.50 2.42 8.69
CA ASP A 442 7.81 3.82 8.91
C ASP A 442 9.07 3.99 9.78
N TYR A 443 10.14 4.44 9.15
CA TYR A 443 11.44 4.68 9.77
C TYR A 443 11.66 6.13 10.23
N SER A 444 10.62 6.97 10.26
CA SER A 444 10.71 8.33 10.83
C SER A 444 10.63 8.34 12.36
N GLY A 445 10.22 7.22 12.96
CA GLY A 445 10.12 7.02 14.40
C GLY A 445 11.43 6.73 15.12
N ASP A 446 11.31 6.63 16.44
CA ASP A 446 12.40 6.30 17.37
C ASP A 446 12.55 4.78 17.59
N GLY A 447 11.72 3.96 16.95
CA GLY A 447 11.81 2.51 17.01
C GLY A 447 10.83 1.79 16.09
N LEU A 448 10.97 0.47 16.02
CA LEU A 448 10.10 -0.39 15.21
C LEU A 448 8.65 -0.35 15.75
N ASN A 449 7.69 0.02 14.90
CA ASN A 449 6.29 0.22 15.27
C ASN A 449 6.04 1.34 16.30
N ALA A 450 6.99 2.25 16.52
CA ALA A 450 6.91 3.32 17.52
C ALA A 450 7.07 4.70 16.89
N GLY A 451 6.24 5.66 17.33
CA GLY A 451 6.34 7.04 16.88
C GLY A 451 5.20 7.91 17.41
N SER A 452 4.71 8.81 16.56
CA SER A 452 3.64 9.73 16.93
C SER A 452 2.64 9.98 15.80
N LYS A 453 1.49 10.55 16.16
CA LYS A 453 0.42 10.93 15.23
C LYS A 453 -0.05 12.33 15.52
N VAL A 454 -0.64 12.99 14.53
CA VAL A 454 -1.28 14.30 14.68
C VAL A 454 -2.57 14.36 13.88
N VAL A 455 -3.58 14.98 14.49
CA VAL A 455 -4.84 15.32 13.83
C VAL A 455 -4.85 16.82 13.53
N PHE A 456 -5.03 17.16 12.27
CA PHE A 456 -5.34 18.49 11.77
C PHE A 456 -6.86 18.57 11.58
N ALA A 457 -7.57 19.21 12.51
CA ALA A 457 -9.02 19.29 12.45
C ALA A 457 -9.46 20.68 11.97
N ALA A 458 -10.45 20.77 11.09
CA ALA A 458 -11.04 22.06 10.70
C ALA A 458 -12.56 21.97 10.73
N ALA A 459 -13.19 22.98 11.33
CA ALA A 459 -14.63 23.13 11.30
C ALA A 459 -15.00 24.62 11.41
N GLY A 460 -16.02 25.03 10.66
CA GLY A 460 -16.61 26.35 10.67
C GLY A 460 -16.13 27.27 9.56
N SER A 461 -16.27 28.57 9.80
CA SER A 461 -16.04 29.61 8.79
C SER A 461 -14.57 29.76 8.38
N LYS A 462 -14.35 30.19 7.14
CA LYS A 462 -13.02 30.50 6.60
C LYS A 462 -12.33 31.58 7.43
N LYS A 463 -11.12 31.27 7.92
CA LYS A 463 -10.29 32.13 8.79
C LYS A 463 -9.24 32.92 8.01
N ARG A 464 -8.78 32.39 6.87
CA ARG A 464 -7.72 33.00 6.05
C ARG A 464 -7.92 32.72 4.57
N THR A 465 -7.39 33.59 3.71
CA THR A 465 -7.25 33.34 2.27
C THR A 465 -5.84 32.86 2.00
N LEU A 466 -5.69 31.73 1.30
CA LEU A 466 -4.39 31.11 1.09
C LEU A 466 -3.59 31.79 -0.02
N LEU A 467 -2.27 31.81 0.14
CA LEU A 467 -1.34 32.38 -0.84
C LEU A 467 -1.22 31.47 -2.07
N THR A 468 -1.44 31.99 -3.27
CA THR A 468 -1.36 31.23 -4.53
C THR A 468 -0.13 31.54 -5.38
N GLU A 469 0.62 32.58 -5.04
CA GLU A 469 1.86 32.98 -5.70
C GLU A 469 2.81 33.63 -4.69
N ILE A 470 4.11 33.42 -4.84
CA ILE A 470 5.11 34.03 -3.95
C ILE A 470 5.32 35.49 -4.37
N PRO A 471 5.11 36.48 -3.49
CA PRO A 471 5.34 37.88 -3.80
C PRO A 471 6.81 38.14 -4.20
N ALA A 472 7.05 39.06 -5.14
CA ALA A 472 8.38 39.38 -5.65
C ALA A 472 9.37 39.88 -4.58
N HIS A 473 8.87 40.42 -3.47
CA HIS A 473 9.65 40.92 -2.33
C HIS A 473 9.41 40.13 -1.05
N PHE A 474 9.04 38.84 -1.17
CA PHE A 474 8.89 37.96 -0.01
C PHE A 474 10.27 37.53 0.51
N GLU A 475 10.66 38.08 1.65
CA GLU A 475 11.93 37.76 2.32
C GLU A 475 11.69 36.88 3.54
N LEU A 476 12.41 35.75 3.58
CA LEU A 476 12.47 34.88 4.76
C LEU A 476 13.78 35.09 5.51
N PRO A 477 13.79 34.95 6.85
CA PRO A 477 15.03 34.93 7.61
C PRO A 477 15.95 33.80 7.12
N ARG A 478 17.27 34.04 7.16
CA ARG A 478 18.27 32.99 6.97
C ARG A 478 18.07 31.87 8.02
N PRO A 479 18.34 30.59 7.70
CA PRO A 479 19.12 30.12 6.53
C PRO A 479 18.28 29.80 5.29
N PHE A 480 16.96 29.79 5.36
CA PHE A 480 16.10 29.38 4.24
C PHE A 480 15.93 30.50 3.21
N ASN A 481 16.53 30.34 2.03
CA ASN A 481 16.52 31.35 0.97
C ASN A 481 15.90 30.87 -0.35
N LYS A 482 15.70 29.56 -0.51
CA LYS A 482 14.99 28.97 -1.64
C LYS A 482 13.63 28.51 -1.17
N ALA A 483 12.59 29.04 -1.81
CA ALA A 483 11.22 28.71 -1.51
C ALA A 483 10.45 28.39 -2.79
N LYS A 484 9.57 27.39 -2.72
CA LYS A 484 8.67 27.00 -3.81
C LYS A 484 7.28 26.78 -3.24
N LEU A 485 6.26 27.27 -3.93
CA LEU A 485 4.88 27.02 -3.54
C LEU A 485 4.49 25.63 -4.06
N ALA A 486 4.12 24.73 -3.15
CA ALA A 486 3.66 23.39 -3.53
C ALA A 486 2.14 23.35 -3.76
N LEU A 487 1.39 24.03 -2.89
CA LEU A 487 -0.06 24.16 -2.92
C LEU A 487 -0.46 25.54 -2.41
N PRO A 488 -1.70 26.02 -2.63
CA PRO A 488 -2.17 27.24 -2.00
C PRO A 488 -1.91 27.24 -0.48
N GLY A 489 -1.17 28.24 -0.01
CA GLY A 489 -0.82 28.41 1.40
C GLY A 489 0.23 27.44 1.96
N VAL A 490 0.86 26.62 1.12
CA VAL A 490 1.94 25.69 1.50
C VAL A 490 3.24 26.03 0.78
N LEU A 491 4.23 26.46 1.55
CA LEU A 491 5.54 26.85 1.03
C LEU A 491 6.60 25.82 1.43
N VAL A 492 7.29 25.26 0.45
CA VAL A 492 8.44 24.37 0.66
C VAL A 492 9.71 25.19 0.68
N LEU A 493 10.53 25.01 1.71
CA LEU A 493 11.80 25.68 1.94
C LEU A 493 12.93 24.66 1.80
N GLU A 494 13.95 25.00 1.03
CA GLU A 494 15.16 24.17 0.95
C GLU A 494 16.02 24.43 2.19
N GLY A 495 16.29 23.38 2.96
CA GLY A 495 17.14 23.42 4.14
C GLY A 495 18.51 22.80 3.90
N ALA A 496 19.46 23.09 4.79
CA ALA A 496 20.70 22.34 4.84
C ALA A 496 20.43 20.88 5.25
N VAL A 497 21.36 19.97 4.92
CA VAL A 497 21.29 18.56 5.31
C VAL A 497 21.09 18.46 6.82
N PHE A 498 20.07 17.71 7.22
CA PHE A 498 19.77 17.47 8.63
C PHE A 498 20.94 16.72 9.30
N THR A 499 21.43 17.23 10.42
CA THR A 499 22.51 16.61 11.20
C THR A 499 21.98 15.86 12.41
N THR A 500 21.61 16.58 13.47
CA THR A 500 21.05 16.02 14.71
C THR A 500 19.83 16.83 15.16
N TYR A 501 18.96 16.20 15.96
CA TYR A 501 17.79 16.89 16.50
C TYR A 501 18.19 18.06 17.42
N GLU A 502 19.28 17.94 18.18
CA GLU A 502 19.73 19.01 19.08
C GLU A 502 20.17 20.27 18.32
N GLU A 503 20.94 20.10 17.25
CA GLU A 503 21.39 21.21 16.41
C GLU A 503 20.21 21.85 15.68
N GLU A 504 19.34 21.02 15.10
CA GLU A 504 18.20 21.50 14.31
C GLU A 504 17.14 22.19 15.17
N GLN A 505 16.91 21.72 16.39
CA GLN A 505 16.06 22.43 17.35
C GLN A 505 16.60 23.84 17.66
N ALA A 506 17.91 24.01 17.80
CA ALA A 506 18.51 25.32 18.03
C ALA A 506 18.37 26.24 16.81
N VAL A 507 18.61 25.71 15.60
CA VAL A 507 18.46 26.45 14.34
C VAL A 507 17.00 26.89 14.15
N LEU A 508 16.04 25.99 14.31
CA LEU A 508 14.63 26.28 14.13
C LEU A 508 14.07 27.18 15.22
N ALA A 509 14.53 27.06 16.47
CA ALA A 509 14.15 28.01 17.52
C ALA A 509 14.61 29.43 17.19
N ALA A 510 15.87 29.61 16.76
CA ALA A 510 16.39 30.91 16.36
C ALA A 510 15.67 31.46 15.11
N TRP A 511 15.40 30.60 14.14
CA TRP A 511 14.66 30.98 12.93
C TRP A 511 13.23 31.41 13.24
N CYS A 512 12.50 30.62 14.04
CA CYS A 512 11.14 30.93 14.47
C CYS A 512 11.07 32.23 15.26
N GLU A 513 12.08 32.56 16.07
CA GLU A 513 12.15 33.85 16.76
C GLU A 513 12.29 35.02 15.78
N ALA A 514 13.21 34.90 14.81
CA ALA A 514 13.39 35.89 13.76
C ALA A 514 12.15 36.04 12.86
N ALA A 515 11.41 34.94 12.67
CA ALA A 515 10.21 34.87 11.86
C ALA A 515 8.97 35.51 12.51
N LYS A 516 8.95 35.81 13.82
CA LYS A 516 7.76 36.35 14.50
C LYS A 516 7.21 37.65 13.90
N GLY A 517 8.08 38.46 13.29
CA GLY A 517 7.71 39.74 12.66
C GLY A 517 7.41 39.64 11.16
N VAL A 518 7.52 38.45 10.56
CA VAL A 518 7.30 38.25 9.12
C VAL A 518 5.81 38.21 8.83
N ASP A 519 5.37 38.94 7.81
CA ASP A 519 4.02 38.79 7.26
C ASP A 519 3.99 37.57 6.35
N PHE A 520 3.51 36.45 6.90
CA PHE A 520 3.31 35.22 6.15
C PHE A 520 2.10 35.26 5.23
N GLY A 521 1.27 36.31 5.30
CA GLY A 521 0.06 36.45 4.49
C GLY A 521 -0.83 35.20 4.57
N GLY A 522 -1.15 34.64 3.40
CA GLY A 522 -1.95 33.43 3.26
C GLY A 522 -1.22 32.11 3.45
N ILE A 523 0.02 32.11 3.96
CA ILE A 523 0.78 30.87 4.20
C ILE A 523 0.31 30.26 5.54
N ALA A 524 -0.18 29.03 5.49
CA ALA A 524 -0.61 28.28 6.66
C ALA A 524 0.41 27.21 7.07
N MET A 525 1.20 26.70 6.13
CA MET A 525 2.16 25.63 6.35
C MET A 525 3.48 25.91 5.64
N LEU A 526 4.58 25.66 6.35
CA LEU A 526 5.94 25.61 5.82
C LEU A 526 6.42 24.16 5.87
N VAL A 527 7.08 23.71 4.81
CA VAL A 527 7.70 22.38 4.77
C VAL A 527 9.19 22.55 4.51
N LEU A 528 10.04 22.00 5.37
CA LEU A 528 11.49 21.98 5.12
C LEU A 528 11.82 20.71 4.34
N ALA A 529 12.54 20.82 3.24
CA ALA A 529 12.95 19.70 2.41
C ALA A 529 14.40 19.82 1.98
N ASP A 530 15.03 18.68 1.64
CA ASP A 530 16.40 18.66 1.09
C ASP A 530 16.47 19.31 -0.30
N ASP A 531 15.38 19.20 -1.07
CA ASP A 531 15.23 19.81 -2.40
C ASP A 531 13.80 20.37 -2.54
N ALA A 532 13.68 21.70 -2.48
CA ALA A 532 12.39 22.37 -2.61
C ALA A 532 11.85 22.34 -4.05
N GLY A 533 12.72 22.23 -5.05
CA GLY A 533 12.33 22.10 -6.45
C GLY A 533 11.62 20.77 -6.70
N PHE A 534 12.23 19.68 -6.25
CA PHE A 534 11.65 18.34 -6.32
C PHE A 534 10.32 18.25 -5.55
N ALA A 535 10.33 18.64 -4.27
CA ALA A 535 9.16 18.48 -3.40
C ALA A 535 7.95 19.32 -3.83
N ALA A 536 8.16 20.48 -4.46
CA ALA A 536 7.07 21.35 -4.93
C ALA A 536 6.72 21.15 -6.42
N GLU A 537 7.40 20.25 -7.14
CA GLU A 537 7.18 20.05 -8.58
C GLU A 537 5.74 19.60 -8.91
N ASN A 538 5.19 18.71 -8.08
CA ASN A 538 3.83 18.23 -8.19
C ASN A 538 3.29 17.77 -6.83
N VAL A 539 1.97 17.58 -6.74
CA VAL A 539 1.29 17.22 -5.49
C VAL A 539 1.76 15.88 -4.92
N ASN A 540 2.11 14.90 -5.76
CA ASN A 540 2.59 13.59 -5.31
C ASN A 540 3.96 13.71 -4.64
N ASN A 541 4.87 14.51 -5.20
CA ASN A 541 6.16 14.81 -4.58
C ASN A 541 5.97 15.51 -3.23
N PHE A 542 5.07 16.49 -3.18
CA PHE A 542 4.79 17.22 -1.97
C PHE A 542 4.31 16.30 -0.85
N VAL A 543 3.21 15.56 -1.05
CA VAL A 543 2.66 14.72 0.02
C VAL A 543 3.60 13.57 0.40
N TRP A 544 4.31 13.00 -0.58
CA TRP A 544 5.31 11.97 -0.32
C TRP A 544 6.43 12.51 0.56
N THR A 545 7.09 13.59 0.15
CA THR A 545 8.17 14.19 0.93
C THR A 545 7.69 14.59 2.32
N THR A 546 6.60 15.35 2.41
CA THR A 546 6.12 15.92 3.67
C THR A 546 5.75 14.87 4.71
N PHE A 547 4.98 13.84 4.32
CA PHE A 547 4.33 12.95 5.29
C PHE A 547 5.07 11.62 5.48
N THR A 548 5.98 11.23 4.58
CA THR A 548 6.80 10.02 4.77
C THR A 548 8.12 10.30 5.51
N LYS A 549 8.69 11.50 5.38
CA LYS A 549 9.99 11.88 5.98
C LYS A 549 9.86 12.61 7.33
N SER A 550 8.70 12.56 7.97
CA SER A 550 8.47 13.28 9.22
C SER A 550 7.69 12.46 10.24
N ASN A 551 8.09 12.59 11.50
CA ASN A 551 7.39 12.11 12.67
C ASN A 551 6.73 13.30 13.38
N PRO A 552 5.39 13.33 13.51
CA PRO A 552 4.68 14.53 13.97
C PRO A 552 5.22 15.20 15.23
N ALA A 553 5.51 14.44 16.29
CA ALA A 553 5.96 14.97 17.57
C ALA A 553 7.40 15.48 17.58
N PHE A 554 8.25 15.02 16.64
CA PHE A 554 9.66 15.40 16.57
C PHE A 554 9.92 16.47 15.50
N ASP A 555 9.12 16.45 14.43
CA ASP A 555 9.38 17.23 13.22
C ASP A 555 8.37 18.36 12.99
N ILE A 556 7.39 18.56 13.87
CA ILE A 556 6.46 19.70 13.80
C ILE A 556 6.89 20.82 14.72
N TYR A 557 7.07 22.00 14.11
CA TYR A 557 7.37 23.27 14.76
C TYR A 557 6.32 24.30 14.35
N GLY A 558 6.44 25.54 14.83
CA GLY A 558 5.57 26.60 14.38
C GLY A 558 6.09 27.97 14.75
N VAL A 559 5.82 28.95 13.89
CA VAL A 559 6.17 30.34 14.20
C VAL A 559 5.30 30.83 15.35
N GLY A 560 5.94 31.30 16.42
CA GLY A 560 5.23 31.66 17.66
C GLY A 560 4.59 30.45 18.33
N SER A 561 5.22 29.26 18.28
CA SER A 561 4.74 28.07 18.98
C SER A 561 4.67 28.28 20.49
N PHE A 562 3.67 27.69 21.14
CA PHE A 562 3.49 27.72 22.58
C PHE A 562 2.87 26.41 23.08
N ILE A 563 3.03 26.15 24.38
CA ILE A 563 2.27 25.12 25.10
C ILE A 563 1.40 25.81 26.14
N ARG A 564 0.08 25.67 26.00
CA ARG A 564 -0.89 26.16 27.00
C ARG A 564 -1.52 24.95 27.67
N PHE A 565 -1.23 24.77 28.96
CA PHE A 565 -1.54 23.54 29.70
C PHE A 565 -0.92 22.30 29.04
N LYS A 566 -1.72 21.45 28.39
CA LYS A 566 -1.28 20.25 27.68
C LYS A 566 -1.53 20.33 26.17
N HIS A 567 -1.78 21.54 25.66
CA HIS A 567 -2.07 21.77 24.26
C HIS A 567 -0.96 22.56 23.61
N TRP A 568 -0.45 22.06 22.49
CA TRP A 568 0.53 22.74 21.65
C TRP A 568 -0.18 23.46 20.52
N GLY A 569 0.26 24.68 20.21
CA GLY A 569 -0.23 25.45 19.07
C GLY A 569 0.79 26.48 18.61
N CYS A 570 0.51 27.17 17.51
CA CYS A 570 1.33 28.27 17.01
C CYS A 570 0.49 29.41 16.44
N THR A 571 1.02 30.63 16.46
CA THR A 571 0.30 31.83 16.00
C THR A 571 0.54 32.16 14.53
N GLY A 572 1.66 31.67 13.97
CA GLY A 572 1.98 31.76 12.54
C GLY A 572 1.82 30.41 11.83
N PRO A 573 2.51 30.21 10.70
CA PRO A 573 2.49 28.93 10.00
C PRO A 573 3.02 27.78 10.85
N VAL A 574 2.40 26.61 10.69
CA VAL A 574 2.97 25.35 11.17
C VAL A 574 4.12 24.95 10.26
N ILE A 575 5.18 24.40 10.82
CA ILE A 575 6.38 23.97 10.10
C ILE A 575 6.49 22.46 10.23
N ILE A 576 6.65 21.76 9.11
CA ILE A 576 6.96 20.31 9.09
C ILE A 576 8.37 20.14 8.53
N ASP A 577 9.29 19.62 9.34
CA ASP A 577 10.62 19.27 8.86
C ASP A 577 10.59 17.90 8.17
N ALA A 578 10.59 17.92 6.84
CA ALA A 578 10.56 16.75 5.99
C ALA A 578 11.92 16.44 5.33
N ARG A 579 13.01 17.05 5.83
CA ARG A 579 14.37 16.68 5.41
C ARG A 579 14.69 15.26 5.83
N ARG A 580 15.59 14.61 5.10
CA ARG A 580 16.06 13.26 5.42
C ARG A 580 16.90 13.27 6.69
N LYS A 581 16.53 12.45 7.68
CA LYS A 581 17.33 12.25 8.90
C LYS A 581 18.33 11.10 8.72
N PRO A 582 19.47 11.09 9.45
CA PRO A 582 20.50 10.05 9.29
C PRO A 582 20.03 8.61 9.51
N HIS A 583 18.98 8.40 10.33
CA HIS A 583 18.43 7.08 10.63
C HIS A 583 17.37 6.62 9.60
N HIS A 584 16.94 7.49 8.68
CA HIS A 584 15.96 7.11 7.67
C HIS A 584 16.52 6.05 6.73
N ALA A 585 15.65 5.13 6.35
CA ALA A 585 15.92 4.19 5.28
C ALA A 585 16.31 4.92 3.98
N PRO A 586 17.20 4.33 3.16
CA PRO A 586 17.53 4.90 1.85
C PRO A 586 16.33 4.92 0.90
N ASP A 587 16.25 5.96 0.07
CA ASP A 587 15.26 6.10 -1.01
C ASP A 587 15.48 5.05 -2.11
N LEU A 588 14.43 4.73 -2.85
CA LEU A 588 14.50 3.83 -4.00
C LEU A 588 15.00 4.57 -5.24
N ILE A 589 16.27 4.33 -5.59
CA ILE A 589 16.94 4.97 -6.72
C ILE A 589 17.09 3.96 -7.86
N LYS A 590 16.63 4.33 -9.06
CA LYS A 590 16.76 3.54 -10.29
C LYS A 590 18.24 3.47 -10.72
N ASP A 591 18.65 2.34 -11.31
CA ASP A 591 20.01 2.18 -11.85
C ASP A 591 20.10 2.77 -13.26
N GLU A 592 20.87 3.86 -13.44
CA GLU A 592 20.99 4.55 -14.73
C GLU A 592 21.53 3.67 -15.88
N THR A 593 22.36 2.67 -15.57
CA THR A 593 22.92 1.79 -16.60
C THR A 593 21.85 0.84 -17.12
N VAL A 594 21.05 0.30 -16.21
CA VAL A 594 19.86 -0.51 -16.54
C VAL A 594 18.85 0.31 -17.32
N GLU A 595 18.56 1.54 -16.88
CA GLU A 595 17.65 2.45 -17.56
C GLU A 595 18.08 2.71 -19.02
N ARG A 596 19.37 3.01 -19.27
CA ARG A 596 19.89 3.20 -20.64
C ARG A 596 19.84 1.92 -21.46
N HIS A 597 20.05 0.75 -20.83
CA HIS A 597 20.00 -0.52 -21.54
C HIS A 597 18.58 -0.85 -22.02
N ILE A 598 17.55 -0.49 -21.25
CA ILE A 598 16.14 -0.74 -21.58
C ILE A 598 15.66 0.09 -22.79
N ASP A 599 16.29 1.22 -23.10
CA ASP A 599 15.96 2.05 -24.26
C ASP A 599 15.97 1.26 -25.58
N ARG A 600 16.73 0.16 -25.65
CA ARG A 600 16.75 -0.76 -26.81
C ARG A 600 15.37 -1.37 -27.11
N LEU A 601 14.54 -1.57 -26.08
CA LEU A 601 13.21 -2.17 -26.21
C LEU A 601 12.18 -1.17 -26.74
N GLY A 602 12.38 0.12 -26.44
CA GLY A 602 11.58 1.24 -26.96
C GLY A 602 12.03 1.73 -28.34
N ALA A 603 13.17 1.25 -28.86
CA ALA A 603 13.66 1.59 -30.19
C ALA A 603 12.86 0.89 -31.31
N LYS A 604 12.88 1.43 -32.53
CA LYS A 604 12.16 0.86 -33.68
C LYS A 604 12.57 -0.61 -33.91
N GLY A 605 11.61 -1.51 -33.76
CA GLY A 605 11.81 -2.95 -33.90
C GLY A 605 11.94 -3.72 -32.59
N GLY A 606 12.05 -3.01 -31.44
CA GLY A 606 11.96 -3.60 -30.12
C GLY A 606 10.50 -3.89 -29.71
N SER A 607 10.31 -4.83 -28.79
CA SER A 607 8.97 -5.27 -28.37
C SER A 607 8.13 -4.18 -27.70
N LEU A 608 8.73 -3.09 -27.22
CA LEU A 608 8.04 -1.99 -26.53
C LEU A 608 8.05 -0.68 -27.32
N TYR A 609 8.36 -0.74 -28.62
CA TYR A 609 8.36 0.41 -29.50
C TYR A 609 6.99 1.11 -29.51
N GLY A 610 6.99 2.40 -29.17
CA GLY A 610 5.77 3.23 -29.10
C GLY A 610 5.02 3.15 -27.77
N ILE A 611 5.59 2.46 -26.77
CA ILE A 611 5.09 2.45 -25.39
C ILE A 611 6.06 3.21 -24.48
N ILE A 612 7.35 2.85 -24.52
CA ILE A 612 8.42 3.45 -23.71
C ILE A 612 9.53 4.07 -24.57
#